data_AF-A0AAX6NEX6-F1
#
_entry.id   AF-A0AAX6NEX6-F1
#
_cell.length_a   1.000
_cell.length_b   1.000
_cell.length_c   1.000
_cell.angle_alpha   90.00
_cell.angle_beta   90.00
_cell.angle_gamma   90.00
#
_symmetry.space_group_name_H-M   'P 1'
#
loop_
_entity.id
_entity.type
_entity.pdbx_description
1 polymer ?
#
loop_
_entity_poly.entity_id
_entity_poly.type
_entity_poly.pdbx_seq_one_letter_code
_entity_poly.pdbx_strand_id
1 'polypeptide(L)'
;MSSDYIQELTTLYEQYEERRTAAKANQDEAKDLKNLMMEIMKDRGVDSAIVAGLDDDAVELCINIVEREVLDKKIIAEKLGIKSNELSKIEKWVEYTRDGKITPEMLEDAKFTEEREQFSAKAVREDEGF
;
A
#
# COMPACT_ATOMS: atom_id res chain seq x y z
N MET A 1 38.09 -6.40 27.27
CA MET A 1 37.55 -5.33 26.40
C MET A 1 36.51 -5.89 25.41
N SER A 2 35.42 -6.49 25.90
CA SER A 2 34.31 -6.92 25.02
C SER A 2 32.92 -6.63 25.63
N SER A 3 32.87 -5.92 26.77
CA SER A 3 31.63 -5.65 27.52
C SER A 3 31.01 -4.32 27.13
N ASP A 4 31.86 -3.30 26.92
CA ASP A 4 31.41 -1.93 26.67
C ASP A 4 30.66 -1.80 25.34
N TYR A 5 31.14 -2.46 24.27
CA TYR A 5 30.46 -2.43 22.97
C TYR A 5 29.13 -3.18 22.97
N ILE A 6 29.01 -4.28 23.73
CA ILE A 6 27.76 -5.03 23.86
C ILE A 6 26.74 -4.19 24.63
N GLN A 7 27.16 -3.50 25.70
CA GLN A 7 26.28 -2.63 26.46
C GLN A 7 25.80 -1.41 25.66
N GLU A 8 26.67 -0.83 24.84
CA GLU A 8 26.31 0.22 23.90
C GLU A 8 25.29 -0.27 22.85
N LEU A 9 25.54 -1.43 22.23
CA LEU A 9 24.60 -2.04 21.28
C LEU A 9 23.25 -2.36 21.90
N THR A 10 23.22 -2.87 23.14
CA THR A 10 21.97 -3.16 23.86
C THR A 10 21.16 -1.88 24.08
N THR A 11 21.81 -0.81 24.56
CA THR A 11 21.14 0.48 24.79
C THR A 11 20.57 1.05 23.48
N LEU A 12 21.34 0.98 22.39
CA LEU A 12 20.89 1.44 21.07
C LEU A 12 19.74 0.58 20.53
N TYR A 13 19.79 -0.73 20.73
CA TYR A 13 18.75 -1.64 20.29
C TYR A 13 17.43 -1.43 21.06
N GLU A 14 17.48 -1.20 22.37
CA GLU A 14 16.31 -0.86 23.17
C GLU A 14 15.63 0.42 22.66
N GLN A 15 16.41 1.51 22.46
CA GLN A 15 15.90 2.76 21.90
C GLN A 15 15.33 2.58 20.49
N TYR A 16 15.97 1.74 19.67
CA TYR A 16 15.48 1.41 18.33
C TYR A 16 14.14 0.68 18.39
N GLU A 17 13.99 -0.35 19.24
CA GLU A 17 12.76 -1.12 19.37
C GLU A 17 11.60 -0.27 19.93
N GLU A 18 11.86 0.61 20.90
CA GLU A 18 10.88 1.57 21.41
C GLU A 18 10.38 2.49 20.29
N ARG A 19 11.30 3.13 19.55
CA ARG A 19 10.93 4.02 18.43
C ARG A 19 10.22 3.27 17.32
N ARG A 20 10.64 2.05 16.99
CA ARG A 20 10.00 1.19 15.98
C ARG A 20 8.56 0.87 16.38
N THR A 21 8.34 0.53 17.64
CA THR A 21 7.01 0.20 18.18
C THR A 21 6.10 1.43 18.17
N ALA A 22 6.60 2.59 18.64
CA ALA A 22 5.84 3.84 18.63
C ALA A 22 5.49 4.29 17.19
N ALA A 23 6.43 4.22 16.26
CA ALA A 23 6.18 4.55 14.86
C ALA A 23 5.13 3.62 14.24
N LYS A 24 5.15 2.34 14.59
CA LYS A 24 4.17 1.36 14.14
C LYS A 24 2.77 1.67 14.69
N ALA A 25 2.66 1.98 15.98
CA ALA A 25 1.41 2.38 16.60
C ALA A 25 0.80 3.64 15.94
N ASN A 26 1.61 4.68 15.74
CA ASN A 26 1.17 5.91 15.06
C ASN A 26 0.73 5.64 13.62
N GLN A 27 1.43 4.75 12.91
CA GLN A 27 1.03 4.37 11.55
C GLN A 27 -0.34 3.67 11.54
N ASP A 28 -0.61 2.82 12.53
CA ASP A 28 -1.86 2.09 12.61
C ASP A 28 -3.01 3.00 13.04
N GLU A 29 -2.81 3.91 13.99
CA GLU A 29 -3.77 4.96 14.34
C GLU A 29 -4.12 5.86 13.14
N ALA A 30 -3.13 6.28 12.36
CA ALA A 30 -3.36 7.07 11.15
C ALA A 30 -4.21 6.31 10.11
N LYS A 31 -4.04 4.98 10.00
CA LYS A 31 -4.90 4.16 9.11
C LYS A 31 -6.32 4.08 9.64
N ASP A 32 -6.49 3.93 10.95
CA ASP A 32 -7.81 3.85 11.58
C ASP A 32 -8.58 5.17 11.39
N LEU A 33 -7.93 6.32 11.57
CA LEU A 33 -8.51 7.63 11.28
C LEU A 33 -8.91 7.75 9.81
N LYS A 34 -8.05 7.31 8.88
CA LYS A 34 -8.37 7.29 7.44
C LYS A 34 -9.59 6.42 7.14
N ASN A 35 -9.68 5.24 7.74
CA ASN A 35 -10.81 4.33 7.54
C ASN A 35 -12.10 4.94 8.10
N LEU A 36 -12.04 5.56 9.28
CA LEU A 36 -13.18 6.25 9.87
C LEU A 36 -13.67 7.42 9.00
N MET A 37 -12.76 8.21 8.41
CA MET A 37 -13.14 9.24 7.44
C MET A 37 -13.89 8.64 6.25
N MET A 38 -13.40 7.51 5.71
CA MET A 38 -14.06 6.82 4.60
C MET A 38 -15.45 6.29 4.99
N GLU A 39 -15.60 5.72 6.19
CA GLU A 39 -16.89 5.23 6.70
C GLU A 39 -17.89 6.38 6.84
N ILE A 40 -17.47 7.51 7.41
CA ILE A 40 -18.34 8.70 7.53
C ILE A 40 -18.80 9.18 6.14
N MET A 41 -17.91 9.24 5.14
CA MET A 41 -18.27 9.63 3.78
C MET A 41 -19.26 8.65 3.14
N LYS A 42 -19.05 7.34 3.31
CA LYS A 42 -19.95 6.28 2.83
C LYS A 42 -21.32 6.34 3.49
N ASP A 43 -21.38 6.52 4.81
CA ASP A 43 -22.63 6.66 5.57
C ASP A 43 -23.44 7.89 5.13
N ARG A 44 -22.75 8.93 4.64
CA ARG A 44 -23.36 10.15 4.08
C ARG A 44 -23.68 10.04 2.59
N GLY A 45 -23.24 8.98 1.92
CA GLY A 45 -23.41 8.78 0.49
C GLY A 45 -22.67 9.81 -0.36
N VAL A 46 -21.49 10.28 0.10
CA VAL A 46 -20.67 11.25 -0.63
C VAL A 46 -19.33 10.64 -1.03
N ASP A 47 -18.94 10.85 -2.28
CA ASP A 47 -17.66 10.40 -2.81
C ASP A 47 -16.55 11.46 -2.62
N SER A 48 -16.92 12.73 -2.39
CA SER A 48 -15.98 13.78 -2.04
C SER A 48 -16.49 14.73 -0.96
N ALA A 49 -15.56 15.33 -0.20
CA ALA A 49 -15.84 16.32 0.83
C ALA A 49 -14.67 17.30 1.00
N ILE A 50 -14.96 18.59 1.15
CA ILE A 50 -13.95 19.61 1.47
C ILE A 50 -13.91 19.83 2.98
N VAL A 51 -12.73 19.73 3.57
CA VAL A 51 -12.48 19.93 5.00
C VAL A 51 -11.39 20.98 5.21
N ALA A 52 -11.36 21.57 6.41
CA ALA A 52 -10.21 22.38 6.83
C ALA A 52 -9.02 21.46 7.10
N GLY A 53 -7.91 21.70 6.40
CA GLY A 53 -6.64 21.05 6.60
C GLY A 53 -5.82 21.68 7.72
N LEU A 54 -4.55 21.30 7.79
CA LEU A 54 -3.57 22.02 8.60
C LEU A 54 -3.25 23.36 7.93
N ASP A 55 -2.93 24.38 8.73
CA ASP A 55 -2.55 25.73 8.27
C ASP A 55 -3.64 26.48 7.46
N ASP A 56 -4.92 26.25 7.79
CA ASP A 56 -6.10 26.89 7.17
C ASP A 56 -6.32 26.58 5.68
N ASP A 57 -5.53 25.67 5.10
CA ASP A 57 -5.72 25.21 3.72
C ASP A 57 -6.95 24.30 3.60
N ALA A 58 -7.80 24.54 2.61
CA ALA A 58 -8.89 23.62 2.29
C ALA A 58 -8.33 22.33 1.66
N VAL A 59 -8.82 21.17 2.10
CA VAL A 59 -8.42 19.85 1.60
C VAL A 59 -9.66 19.12 1.08
N GLU A 60 -9.60 18.66 -0.16
CA GLU A 60 -10.59 17.77 -0.74
C GLU A 60 -10.22 16.32 -0.42
N LEU A 61 -11.14 15.62 0.23
CA LEU A 61 -11.12 14.18 0.44
C LEU A 61 -11.93 13.53 -0.67
N CYS A 62 -11.40 12.49 -1.32
CA CYS A 62 -12.12 11.72 -2.33
C CYS A 62 -12.02 10.22 -2.05
N ILE A 63 -13.12 9.50 -2.26
CA ILE A 63 -13.17 8.05 -2.41
C ILE A 63 -13.43 7.76 -3.88
N ASN A 64 -12.46 7.15 -4.55
CA ASN A 64 -12.58 6.78 -5.96
C ASN A 64 -12.53 5.26 -6.10
N ILE A 65 -13.39 4.71 -6.96
CA ILE A 65 -13.24 3.32 -7.41
C ILE A 65 -12.31 3.36 -8.61
N VAL A 66 -11.14 2.73 -8.47
CA VAL A 66 -10.17 2.61 -9.56
C VAL A 66 -10.19 1.17 -10.05
N GLU A 67 -10.56 1.02 -11.31
CA GLU A 67 -10.36 -0.23 -12.05
C GLU A 67 -8.90 -0.36 -12.43
N ARG A 68 -8.29 -1.50 -12.12
CA ARG A 68 -6.96 -1.83 -12.61
C ARG A 68 -6.86 -3.26 -13.05
N GLU A 69 -6.04 -3.48 -14.07
CA GLU A 69 -5.67 -4.81 -14.49
C GLU A 69 -4.58 -5.37 -13.57
N VAL A 70 -4.82 -6.56 -13.05
CA VAL A 70 -3.93 -7.27 -12.14
C VAL A 70 -3.71 -8.69 -12.65
N LEU A 71 -2.55 -9.24 -12.28
CA LEU A 71 -2.19 -10.62 -12.57
C LEU A 71 -2.41 -11.49 -11.34
N ASP A 72 -3.17 -12.57 -11.50
CA ASP A 72 -3.29 -13.60 -10.48
C ASP A 72 -2.03 -14.46 -10.44
N LYS A 73 -1.18 -14.16 -9.46
CA LYS A 73 0.06 -14.90 -9.23
C LYS A 73 -0.18 -16.37 -8.87
N LYS A 74 -1.35 -16.73 -8.33
CA LYS A 74 -1.67 -18.13 -8.00
C LYS A 74 -1.86 -18.93 -9.28
N ILE A 75 -2.64 -18.43 -10.22
CA ILE A 75 -2.86 -19.07 -11.52
C ILE A 75 -1.52 -19.28 -12.25
N ILE A 76 -0.66 -18.26 -12.26
CA ILE A 76 0.66 -18.36 -12.88
C ILE A 76 1.54 -19.39 -12.16
N ALA A 77 1.56 -19.38 -10.82
CA ALA A 77 2.32 -20.34 -10.03
C ALA A 77 1.83 -21.78 -10.19
N GLU A 78 0.52 -22.00 -10.27
CA GLU A 78 -0.11 -23.31 -10.51
C GLU A 78 0.30 -23.86 -11.88
N LYS A 79 0.23 -23.03 -12.94
CA LYS A 79 0.67 -23.41 -14.28
C LYS A 79 2.18 -23.73 -14.34
N LEU A 80 2.99 -23.05 -13.54
CA LEU A 80 4.43 -23.30 -13.41
C LEU A 80 4.77 -24.46 -12.47
N GLY A 81 3.82 -24.99 -11.70
CA GLY A 81 4.06 -26.01 -10.68
C GLY A 81 4.94 -25.54 -9.52
N ILE A 82 4.93 -24.24 -9.20
CA ILE A 82 5.74 -23.63 -8.13
C ILE A 82 4.85 -23.10 -7.01
N LYS A 83 5.46 -22.69 -5.89
CA LYS A 83 4.73 -22.00 -4.83
C LYS A 83 4.51 -20.54 -5.21
N SER A 84 3.29 -20.01 -4.97
CA SER A 84 2.94 -18.62 -5.30
C SER A 84 3.85 -17.58 -4.64
N ASN A 85 4.42 -17.91 -3.48
CA ASN A 85 5.35 -17.03 -2.77
C ASN A 85 6.68 -16.84 -3.52
N GLU A 86 7.06 -17.71 -4.46
CA GLU A 86 8.26 -17.52 -5.30
C GLU A 86 8.09 -16.32 -6.24
N LEU A 87 6.86 -16.09 -6.74
CA LEU A 87 6.48 -14.92 -7.54
C LEU A 87 6.27 -13.64 -6.70
N SER A 88 6.66 -13.66 -5.42
CA SER A 88 6.76 -12.45 -4.60
C SER A 88 8.00 -11.62 -4.94
N LYS A 89 9.04 -12.26 -5.50
CA LYS A 89 10.34 -11.67 -5.79
C LYS A 89 10.46 -11.31 -7.27
N ILE A 90 10.86 -10.08 -7.58
CA ILE A 90 11.03 -9.60 -8.97
C ILE A 90 12.08 -10.44 -9.70
N GLU A 91 13.14 -10.87 -9.01
CA GLU A 91 14.21 -11.68 -9.60
C GLU A 91 13.67 -12.99 -10.18
N LYS A 92 12.66 -13.58 -9.53
CA LYS A 92 12.00 -14.81 -10.00
C LYS A 92 11.13 -14.58 -11.23
N TRP A 93 10.42 -13.45 -11.30
CA TRP A 93 9.70 -13.07 -12.52
C TRP A 93 10.62 -12.94 -13.72
N VAL A 94 11.75 -12.26 -13.54
CA VAL A 94 12.74 -12.06 -14.60
C VAL A 94 13.35 -13.40 -15.03
N GLU A 95 13.75 -14.25 -14.07
CA GLU A 95 14.29 -15.59 -14.34
C GLU A 95 13.32 -16.41 -15.19
N TYR A 96 12.06 -16.57 -14.75
CA TYR A 96 11.09 -17.41 -15.45
C TYR A 96 10.63 -16.84 -16.79
N THR A 97 10.60 -15.52 -16.94
CA THR A 97 10.29 -14.88 -18.22
C THR A 97 11.45 -15.07 -19.20
N ARG A 98 12.69 -14.88 -18.76
CA ARG A 98 13.89 -15.10 -19.58
C ARG A 98 14.03 -16.56 -20.01
N ASP A 99 13.70 -17.49 -19.11
CA ASP A 99 13.73 -18.92 -19.38
C ASP A 99 12.56 -19.39 -20.28
N GLY A 100 11.65 -18.48 -20.69
CA GLY A 100 10.50 -18.79 -21.53
C GLY A 100 9.39 -19.58 -20.83
N LYS A 101 9.45 -19.71 -19.50
CA LYS A 101 8.46 -20.45 -18.70
C LYS A 101 7.19 -19.64 -18.48
N ILE A 102 7.32 -18.33 -18.27
CA ILE A 102 6.19 -17.40 -18.27
C ILE A 102 5.96 -16.94 -19.70
N THR A 103 4.86 -17.37 -20.32
CA THR A 103 4.48 -16.97 -21.67
C THR A 103 3.47 -15.81 -21.64
N PRO A 104 3.36 -15.03 -22.72
CA PRO A 104 2.32 -13.99 -22.84
C PRO A 104 0.90 -14.53 -22.65
N GLU A 105 0.60 -15.71 -23.20
CA GLU A 105 -0.70 -16.39 -23.04
C GLU A 105 -1.00 -16.70 -21.56
N MET A 106 0.01 -17.12 -20.79
CA MET A 106 -0.14 -17.34 -19.35
C MET A 106 -0.45 -16.05 -18.59
N LEU A 107 0.10 -14.91 -19.03
CA LEU A 107 -0.18 -13.62 -18.42
C LEU A 107 -1.61 -13.18 -18.72
N GLU A 108 -2.06 -13.31 -19.97
CA GLU A 108 -3.45 -12.98 -20.36
C GLU A 108 -4.47 -13.85 -19.63
N ASP A 109 -4.24 -15.17 -19.54
CA ASP A 109 -5.13 -16.07 -18.81
C ASP A 109 -5.22 -15.78 -17.31
N ALA A 110 -4.17 -15.19 -16.74
CA ALA A 110 -4.11 -14.82 -15.33
C ALA A 110 -4.52 -13.37 -15.09
N LYS A 111 -4.82 -12.61 -16.15
CA LYS A 111 -5.18 -11.21 -16.08
C LYS A 111 -6.65 -11.07 -15.70
N PHE A 112 -6.93 -10.22 -14.72
CA PHE A 112 -8.30 -9.85 -14.38
C PHE A 112 -8.38 -8.37 -14.04
N THR A 113 -9.57 -7.80 -14.18
CA THR A 113 -9.85 -6.44 -13.73
C THR A 113 -10.34 -6.50 -12.30
N GLU A 114 -9.70 -5.73 -11.41
CA GLU A 114 -10.19 -5.53 -10.05
C GLU A 114 -10.60 -4.07 -9.85
N GLU A 115 -11.76 -3.88 -9.24
CA GLU A 115 -12.18 -2.60 -8.69
C GLU A 115 -11.60 -2.44 -7.29
N ARG A 116 -10.89 -1.34 -7.07
CA ARG A 116 -10.32 -1.03 -5.77
C ARG A 116 -10.66 0.38 -5.35
N GLU A 117 -11.26 0.49 -4.16
CA GLU A 117 -11.47 1.78 -3.51
C GLU A 117 -10.11 2.41 -3.14
N GLN A 118 -9.93 3.66 -3.55
CA GLN A 118 -8.79 4.50 -3.23
C GLN A 118 -9.26 5.77 -2.53
N PHE A 119 -8.66 6.05 -1.38
CA PHE A 119 -8.83 7.32 -0.68
C PHE A 119 -7.70 8.27 -1.08
N SER A 120 -8.04 9.52 -1.38
CA SER A 120 -7.06 10.59 -1.58
C SER A 120 -7.46 11.83 -0.80
N ALA A 121 -6.45 12.57 -0.33
CA ALA A 121 -6.60 13.90 0.25
C ALA A 121 -5.68 14.85 -0.52
N LYS A 122 -6.23 15.93 -1.09
CA LYS A 122 -5.49 16.91 -1.88
C LYS A 122 -5.85 18.32 -1.44
N ALA A 123 -4.85 19.20 -1.33
CA ALA A 123 -5.11 20.61 -1.11
C ALA A 123 -5.92 21.18 -2.28
N VAL A 124 -6.97 21.93 -1.97
CA VAL A 124 -7.75 22.69 -2.94
C VAL A 124 -6.93 23.92 -3.28
N ARG A 125 -6.38 23.98 -4.49
CA ARG A 125 -5.75 25.22 -4.99
C ARG A 125 -6.85 26.10 -5.56
N GLU A 126 -6.88 27.37 -5.19
CA GLU A 126 -7.86 28.36 -5.66
C GLU A 126 -7.85 28.62 -7.18
N ASP A 127 -7.02 27.93 -7.96
CA ASP A 127 -6.80 28.16 -9.40
C ASP A 127 -7.64 27.31 -10.36
N GLU A 128 -8.65 26.56 -9.90
CA GLU A 128 -9.67 25.98 -10.78
C GLU A 128 -10.96 26.81 -10.70
N GLY A 129 -10.89 27.98 -11.34
CA GLY A 129 -12.02 28.87 -11.56
C GLY A 129 -13.12 28.22 -12.40
N PHE A 130 -14.36 28.36 -11.93
CA PHE A 130 -15.58 28.15 -12.71
C PHE A 130 -15.77 29.22 -13.79
#